data_AF-A0A847H274-F1
#
_entry.id   AF-A0A847H274-F1
#
_cell.length_a   1.000
_cell.length_b   1.000
_cell.length_c   1.000
_cell.angle_alpha   90.00
_cell.angle_beta   90.00
_cell.angle_gamma   90.00
#
_symmetry.space_group_name_H-M   'P 1'
#
loop_
_entity.id
_entity.type
_entity.pdbx_description
1 polymer ?
#
loop_
_entity_poly.entity_id
_entity_poly.type
_entity_poly.pdbx_seq_one_letter_code
_entity_poly.pdbx_strand_id
1 'polypeptide(L)'
;MFRCKKCGTVDDFGLMLNPGYKGKGEFSKTINEHDELLFNIDGYEFIPDLGFMNAHAVCRFCGEIKCWEYYFPRFYKGSDKTT
;
A
#
# COMPACT_ATOMS: atom_id res chain seq x y z
N MET A 1 -6.12 1.13 -2.90
CA MET A 1 -5.13 1.65 -1.91
C MET A 1 -5.38 1.01 -0.55
N PHE A 2 -4.55 1.33 0.47
CA PHE A 2 -4.76 0.87 1.84
C PHE A 2 -4.75 2.04 2.82
N ARG A 3 -5.52 1.87 3.91
CA ARG A 3 -5.63 2.82 5.02
C ARG A 3 -5.18 2.15 6.30
N CYS A 4 -4.43 2.88 7.12
CA CYS A 4 -4.09 2.42 8.45
C CYS A 4 -5.35 2.49 9.34
N LYS A 5 -5.74 1.35 9.93
CA LYS A 5 -6.90 1.29 10.84
C LYS A 5 -6.71 2.08 12.13
N LYS A 6 -5.45 2.37 12.51
CA LYS A 6 -5.12 3.09 13.75
C LYS A 6 -5.23 4.60 13.58
N CYS A 7 -4.52 5.17 12.60
CA CYS A 7 -4.45 6.63 12.42
C CYS A 7 -5.35 7.14 11.30
N GLY A 8 -5.97 6.25 10.51
CA GLY A 8 -6.85 6.62 9.41
C GLY A 8 -6.12 7.20 8.19
N THR A 9 -4.79 7.29 8.21
CA THR A 9 -4.03 7.80 7.07
C THR A 9 -4.00 6.77 5.93
N VAL A 10 -4.19 7.27 4.73
CA VAL A 10 -3.97 6.50 3.50
C VAL A 10 -2.47 6.54 3.20
N ASP A 11 -1.86 5.37 3.15
CA ASP A 11 -0.43 5.23 2.89
C ASP A 11 -0.23 4.74 1.45
N ASP A 12 0.82 5.22 0.81
CA ASP A 12 1.23 4.81 -0.53
C ASP A 12 2.35 3.77 -0.46
N PHE A 13 2.93 3.55 0.72
CA PHE A 13 3.94 2.54 1.05
C PHE A 13 5.29 2.69 0.34
N GLY A 14 6.33 2.31 1.07
CA GLY A 14 7.66 2.02 0.54
C GLY A 14 8.01 0.56 0.79
N LEU A 15 8.84 -0.01 -0.09
CA LEU A 15 9.40 -1.34 0.09
C LEU A 15 10.80 -1.24 0.70
N MET A 16 11.07 -2.09 1.68
CA MET A 16 12.44 -2.36 2.12
C MET A 16 12.84 -3.74 1.63
N LEU A 17 13.98 -3.80 0.95
CA LEU A 17 14.52 -5.07 0.46
C LEU A 17 15.18 -5.82 1.60
N ASN A 18 14.99 -7.14 1.62
CA ASN A 18 15.74 -8.01 2.52
C ASN A 18 17.25 -7.84 2.24
N PRO A 19 18.13 -7.74 3.26
CA PRO A 19 19.58 -7.67 3.04
C PRO A 19 20.17 -8.81 2.19
N GLY A 20 19.52 -9.98 2.17
CA GLY A 20 19.89 -11.12 1.33
C GLY A 20 19.29 -11.11 -0.08
N TYR A 21 18.57 -10.05 -0.47
CA TYR A 21 17.99 -9.92 -1.79
C TYR A 21 19.11 -9.82 -2.85
N LYS A 22 19.04 -10.68 -3.87
CA LYS A 22 20.10 -10.82 -4.89
C LYS A 22 19.82 -10.05 -6.18
N GLY A 23 18.64 -9.45 -6.32
CA GLY A 23 18.28 -8.64 -7.47
C GLY A 23 18.91 -7.24 -7.41
N LYS A 24 18.65 -6.41 -8.43
CA LYS A 24 19.20 -5.04 -8.49
C LYS A 24 18.52 -4.11 -7.49
N GLY A 25 17.31 -4.45 -7.05
CA GLY A 25 16.54 -3.63 -6.14
C GLY A 25 15.91 -2.41 -6.81
N GLU A 26 15.72 -2.47 -8.13
CA GLU A 26 15.01 -1.44 -8.88
C GLU A 26 13.52 -1.55 -8.51
N PHE A 27 13.06 -0.61 -7.69
CA PHE A 27 11.66 -0.54 -7.25
C PHE A 27 10.95 0.61 -7.96
N SER A 28 9.78 0.31 -8.52
CA SER A 28 8.83 1.33 -8.95
C SER A 28 7.42 1.01 -8.48
N LYS A 29 6.63 2.07 -8.40
CA LYS A 29 5.25 2.02 -7.92
C LYS A 29 4.38 2.89 -8.80
N THR A 30 3.30 2.31 -9.29
CA THR A 30 2.32 3.01 -10.12
C THR A 30 0.91 2.71 -9.64
N ILE A 31 -0.05 3.47 -10.16
CA ILE A 31 -1.48 3.16 -10.03
C ILE A 31 -1.96 2.73 -11.42
N ASN A 32 -2.58 1.55 -11.51
CA ASN A 32 -3.12 1.06 -12.77
C ASN A 32 -4.48 1.71 -13.09
N GLU A 33 -5.06 1.35 -14.24
CA GLU A 33 -6.37 1.84 -14.70
C GLU A 33 -7.55 1.44 -13.79
N HIS A 34 -7.34 0.54 -12.82
CA HIS A 34 -8.34 0.07 -11.88
C HIS A 34 -8.24 0.73 -10.48
N ASP A 35 -7.40 1.76 -10.34
CA ASP A 35 -7.05 2.43 -9.07
C ASP A 35 -6.32 1.50 -8.06
N GLU A 36 -5.61 0.49 -8.57
CA GLU A 36 -4.84 -0.46 -7.76
C GLU A 36 -3.37 -0.08 -7.68
N LEU A 37 -2.76 -0.40 -6.56
CA LEU A 37 -1.33 -0.19 -6.36
C LEU A 37 -0.57 -1.30 -7.08
N LEU A 38 0.31 -0.94 -8.01
CA LEU A 38 1.18 -1.90 -8.70
C LEU A 38 2.61 -1.69 -8.23
N PHE A 39 3.23 -2.75 -7.73
CA PHE A 39 4.65 -2.77 -7.39
C PHE A 39 5.42 -3.50 -8.47
N ASN A 40 6.52 -2.89 -8.91
CA ASN A 40 7.50 -3.52 -9.77
C ASN A 40 8.83 -3.62 -9.01
N ILE A 41 9.39 -4.83 -8.94
CA ILE A 41 10.70 -5.10 -8.35
C ILE A 41 11.51 -5.87 -9.37
N ASP A 42 12.56 -5.26 -9.93
CA ASP A 42 13.44 -5.87 -10.93
C ASP A 42 12.66 -6.50 -12.12
N GLY A 43 11.57 -5.86 -12.54
CA GLY A 43 10.72 -6.32 -13.64
C GLY A 43 9.62 -7.30 -13.24
N TYR A 44 9.54 -7.72 -11.97
CA TYR A 44 8.41 -8.51 -11.46
C TYR A 44 7.31 -7.59 -10.95
N GLU A 45 6.12 -7.71 -11.54
CA GLU A 45 4.96 -6.90 -11.19
C GLU A 45 3.95 -7.67 -10.35
N PHE A 46 3.50 -7.06 -9.27
CA PHE A 46 2.41 -7.60 -8.46
C PHE A 46 1.58 -6.50 -7.81
N ILE A 47 0.32 -6.83 -7.56
CA ILE A 47 -0.60 -6.01 -6.78
C ILE A 47 -0.58 -6.57 -5.36
N PRO A 48 -0.10 -5.81 -4.35
CA PRO A 48 -0.15 -6.26 -2.98
C PRO A 48 -1.62 -6.40 -2.54
N ASP A 49 -1.94 -7.49 -1.85
CA ASP A 49 -3.24 -7.71 -1.24
C ASP A 49 -3.21 -7.38 0.26
N LEU A 50 -4.37 -7.44 0.91
CA LEU A 50 -4.48 -7.13 2.33
C LEU A 50 -3.68 -8.11 3.22
N GLY A 51 -3.52 -9.36 2.80
CA GLY A 51 -2.74 -10.36 3.53
C GLY A 51 -1.25 -10.01 3.54
N PHE A 52 -0.71 -9.65 2.38
CA PHE A 52 0.66 -9.16 2.21
C PHE A 52 0.91 -7.93 3.08
N MET A 53 0.01 -6.92 3.01
CA MET A 53 0.16 -5.71 3.82
C MET A 53 0.13 -6.01 5.31
N ASN A 54 -0.80 -6.87 5.76
CA ASN A 54 -0.88 -7.23 7.18
C ASN A 54 0.23 -8.18 7.65
N ALA A 55 1.00 -8.78 6.74
CA ALA A 55 2.17 -9.58 7.10
C ALA A 55 3.47 -8.75 7.14
N HIS A 56 3.59 -7.74 6.27
CA HIS A 56 4.89 -7.15 5.96
C HIS A 56 4.95 -5.61 6.03
N ALA A 57 3.82 -4.90 6.05
CA ALA A 57 3.82 -3.44 5.98
C ALA A 57 3.68 -2.76 7.35
N VAL A 58 4.45 -1.69 7.52
CA VAL A 58 4.45 -0.80 8.69
C VAL A 58 3.93 0.57 8.28
N CYS A 59 3.07 1.18 9.10
CA CYS A 59 2.54 2.49 8.79
C CYS A 59 3.62 3.56 8.96
N ARG A 60 3.95 4.29 7.89
CA ARG A 60 5.01 5.31 7.96
C ARG A 60 4.68 6.47 8.90
N PHE A 61 3.40 6.66 9.23
CA PHE A 61 2.92 7.80 10.02
C PHE A 61 2.82 7.49 11.52
N CYS A 62 2.38 6.29 11.89
CA CYS A 62 2.17 5.93 13.30
C CYS A 62 2.98 4.72 13.78
N GLY A 63 3.75 4.07 12.89
CA GLY A 63 4.60 2.93 13.22
C GLY A 63 3.86 1.62 13.48
N GLU A 64 2.53 1.60 13.43
CA GLU A 64 1.75 0.38 13.66
C GLU A 64 1.98 -0.66 12.56
N ILE A 65 1.93 -1.92 12.97
CA ILE A 65 2.22 -3.08 12.12
C ILE A 65 0.93 -3.91 12.01
N LYS A 66 0.71 -4.54 10.87
CA LYS A 66 -0.43 -5.47 10.67
C LYS A 66 -1.81 -4.84 10.86
N CYS A 67 -1.96 -3.55 10.52
CA CYS A 67 -3.16 -2.76 10.81
C CYS A 67 -3.75 -2.08 9.57
N TRP A 68 -4.00 -2.85 8.52
CA TRP A 68 -4.43 -2.32 7.22
C TRP A 68 -5.86 -2.70 6.88
N GLU A 69 -6.53 -1.83 6.13
CA GLU A 69 -7.79 -2.09 5.44
C GLU A 69 -7.75 -1.53 4.02
N TYR A 70 -8.59 -2.06 3.14
CA TYR A 70 -8.73 -1.50 1.80
C TYR A 70 -9.31 -0.10 1.85
N TYR A 71 -8.73 0.79 1.04
CA TYR A 71 -9.26 2.12 0.78
C TYR A 71 -9.47 2.30 -0.72
N PHE A 72 -10.73 2.57 -1.07
CA PHE A 72 -11.17 2.79 -2.44
C PHE A 72 -11.72 4.21 -2.52
N PRO A 73 -10.92 5.18 -3.00
CA PRO A 73 -11.34 6.59 -3.07
C PRO A 73 -12.71 6.80 -3.74
N ARG A 74 -13.03 5.97 -4.75
CA ARG A 74 -14.32 5.98 -5.45
C ARG A 74 -15.55 5.74 -4.58
N PHE A 75 -15.42 5.03 -3.45
CA PHE A 75 -16.53 4.80 -2.51
C PHE A 75 -16.65 5.88 -1.43
N TYR A 76 -15.64 6.75 -1.29
CA TYR A 76 -15.61 7.82 -0.28
C TYR A 76 -15.86 9.22 -0.87
N LYS A 77 -15.75 9.42 -2.18
CA LYS A 77 -16.11 10.69 -2.86
C LYS A 77 -17.60 11.08 -2.73
N GLY A 78 -18.45 10.24 -2.13
CA GLY A 78 -19.87 10.51 -1.87
C GLY A 78 -20.24 10.82 -0.41
N SER A 79 -19.34 10.64 0.56
CA SER A 79 -19.67 10.83 1.99
C SER A 79 -19.44 12.24 2.52
N ASP A 80 -18.78 13.12 1.76
CA ASP A 80 -18.51 14.52 2.15
C ASP A 80 -19.65 15.49 1.80
N LYS A 81 -20.87 14.99 1.57
CA LYS A 81 -22.09 15.83 1.44
C LYS A 81 -22.98 15.73 2.68
N THR A 82 -22.41 16.01 3.84
CA THR A 82 -23.20 16.44 5.01
C THR A 82 -22.30 17.24 5.93
N THR A 83 -22.30 18.56 5.77
CA THR A 83 -22.70 19.56 6.77
C THR A 83 -22.73 20.91 6.08
#